data_AF-A0A1S8K0Y0-F1
#
_entry.id   AF-A0A1S8K0Y0-F1
#
_cell.length_a   1.000
_cell.length_b   1.000
_cell.length_c   1.000
_cell.angle_alpha   90.00
_cell.angle_beta   90.00
_cell.angle_gamma   90.00
#
_symmetry.space_group_name_H-M   'P 1'
#
loop_
_entity.id
_entity.type
_entity.pdbx_description
1 polymer ?
#
loop_
_entity_poly.entity_id
_entity_poly.type
_entity_poly.pdbx_seq_one_letter_code
_entity_poly.pdbx_strand_id
1 'polypeptide(L)'
;MAEEKIKLSKKDRLAVAWRSTFIQGSWNYERMQNGGWAFSMIPAIKKLYKTKEERSAALKRHLEFFNTHPYIASPILGVTLALEEERANGAPVDDVAIQGVKVGMMGPLAGVGDPVFWFTVRPMLGALGASLAMGGNILGPI
;
A
#
# COMPACT_ATOMS: atom_id res chain seq x y z
N MET A 1 14.25 -25.54 -21.06
CA MET A 1 14.59 -24.12 -21.26
C MET A 1 14.11 -23.38 -20.03
N ALA A 2 14.97 -22.68 -19.31
CA ALA A 2 14.53 -21.90 -18.15
C ALA A 2 13.64 -20.77 -18.68
N GLU A 3 12.34 -20.81 -18.40
CA GLU A 3 11.45 -19.70 -18.71
C GLU A 3 11.99 -18.43 -18.04
N GLU A 4 12.13 -17.35 -18.81
CA GLU A 4 12.56 -16.06 -18.25
C GLU A 4 11.55 -15.62 -17.19
N LYS A 5 11.99 -15.58 -15.93
CA LYS A 5 11.16 -15.11 -14.83
C LYS A 5 10.87 -13.61 -15.00
N ILE A 6 9.60 -13.26 -14.97
CA ILE A 6 9.13 -11.88 -14.94
C ILE A 6 9.55 -11.27 -13.60
N LYS A 7 10.27 -10.14 -13.66
CA LYS A 7 10.74 -9.43 -12.46
C LYS A 7 10.31 -7.96 -12.51
N LEU A 8 9.80 -7.46 -11.40
CA LEU A 8 9.48 -6.05 -11.19
C LEU A 8 10.78 -5.26 -11.07
N SER A 9 10.97 -4.31 -11.96
CA SER A 9 12.13 -3.41 -11.94
C SER A 9 12.03 -2.41 -10.79
N LYS A 10 13.16 -1.73 -10.49
CA LYS A 10 13.16 -0.60 -9.55
C LYS A 10 12.17 0.49 -9.96
N LYS A 11 12.01 0.73 -11.27
CA LYS A 11 11.06 1.70 -11.81
C LYS A 11 9.61 1.30 -11.54
N ASP A 12 9.28 0.03 -11.67
CA ASP A 12 7.94 -0.48 -11.40
C ASP A 12 7.58 -0.33 -9.91
N ARG A 13 8.52 -0.70 -9.02
CA ARG A 13 8.34 -0.57 -7.56
C ARG A 13 8.23 0.89 -7.13
N LEU A 14 9.02 1.78 -7.74
CA LEU A 14 8.93 3.22 -7.46
C LEU A 14 7.61 3.81 -7.96
N ALA A 15 7.08 3.33 -9.09
CA ALA A 15 5.76 3.74 -9.57
C ALA A 15 4.64 3.28 -8.61
N VAL A 16 4.75 2.08 -8.02
CA VAL A 16 3.83 1.63 -6.97
C VAL A 16 3.95 2.52 -5.73
N ALA A 17 5.18 2.78 -5.26
CA ALA A 17 5.43 3.64 -4.09
C ALA A 17 4.89 5.07 -4.25
N TRP A 18 5.02 5.66 -5.45
CA TRP A 18 4.43 6.97 -5.72
C TRP A 18 2.90 6.94 -5.75
N ARG A 19 2.30 5.86 -6.25
CA ARG A 19 0.84 5.74 -6.24
C ARG A 19 0.28 5.41 -4.87
N SER A 20 1.05 4.76 -3.99
CA SER A 20 0.63 4.46 -2.62
C SER A 20 0.51 5.70 -1.73
N THR A 21 1.06 6.85 -2.12
CA THR A 21 0.79 8.12 -1.40
C THR A 21 -0.69 8.50 -1.44
N PHE A 22 -1.45 7.95 -2.40
CA PHE A 22 -2.89 8.12 -2.55
C PHE A 22 -3.69 6.94 -1.97
N ILE A 23 -3.14 6.17 -1.03
CA ILE A 23 -3.80 4.99 -0.46
C ILE A 23 -5.13 5.32 0.25
N GLN A 24 -5.23 6.51 0.83
CA GLN A 24 -6.49 7.02 1.42
C GLN A 24 -7.47 7.57 0.37
N GLY A 25 -7.09 7.55 -0.91
CA GLY A 25 -7.96 7.96 -2.01
C GLY A 25 -9.12 6.99 -2.18
N SER A 26 -10.32 7.53 -2.41
CA SER A 26 -11.55 6.74 -2.54
C SER A 26 -11.87 5.87 -1.31
N TRP A 27 -11.50 6.34 -0.12
CA TRP A 27 -11.87 5.70 1.15
C TRP A 27 -13.39 5.56 1.26
N ASN A 28 -13.87 4.36 1.59
CA ASN A 28 -15.30 4.07 1.68
C ASN A 28 -15.61 3.12 2.83
N TYR A 29 -16.82 3.15 3.37
CA TYR A 29 -17.19 2.31 4.53
C TYR A 29 -17.31 0.82 4.21
N GLU A 30 -17.54 0.44 2.95
CA GLU A 30 -17.69 -0.96 2.57
C GLU A 30 -16.33 -1.70 2.63
N ARG A 31 -15.26 -1.05 2.14
CA ARG A 31 -13.96 -1.71 1.90
C ARG A 31 -12.74 -0.86 2.28
N MET A 32 -12.95 0.28 2.92
CA MET A 32 -11.93 1.18 3.46
C MET A 32 -10.96 1.68 2.38
N GLN A 33 -9.68 1.30 2.43
CA GLN A 33 -8.61 1.80 1.56
C GLN A 33 -8.41 0.99 0.27
N ASN A 34 -9.29 0.03 -0.01
CA ASN A 34 -9.13 -0.89 -1.15
C ASN A 34 -8.96 -0.19 -2.51
N GLY A 35 -9.61 0.96 -2.72
CA GLY A 35 -9.53 1.74 -3.96
C GLY A 35 -8.13 2.31 -4.18
N GLY A 36 -7.58 2.99 -3.17
CA GLY A 36 -6.20 3.48 -3.19
C GLY A 36 -5.18 2.35 -3.24
N TRP A 37 -5.43 1.23 -2.56
CA TRP A 37 -4.62 0.02 -2.64
C TRP A 37 -4.56 -0.53 -4.07
N ALA A 38 -5.71 -0.81 -4.68
CA ALA A 38 -5.80 -1.32 -6.04
C ALA A 38 -5.14 -0.36 -7.04
N PHE A 39 -5.34 0.95 -6.89
CA PHE A 39 -4.69 1.98 -7.71
C PHE A 39 -3.16 1.89 -7.65
N SER A 40 -2.61 1.68 -6.45
CA SER A 40 -1.17 1.55 -6.25
C SER A 40 -0.58 0.33 -6.95
N MET A 41 -1.33 -0.78 -7.02
CA MET A 41 -0.89 -2.05 -7.61
C MET A 41 -0.92 -2.08 -9.14
N ILE A 42 -1.66 -1.17 -9.80
CA ILE A 42 -1.83 -1.16 -11.27
C ILE A 42 -0.51 -1.26 -12.06
N PRO A 43 0.58 -0.53 -11.76
CA PRO A 43 1.83 -0.63 -12.52
C PRO A 43 2.42 -2.05 -12.48
N ALA A 44 2.43 -2.68 -11.30
CA ALA A 44 2.92 -4.04 -11.13
C ALA A 44 2.01 -5.05 -11.85
N ILE A 45 0.70 -4.95 -11.68
CA ILE A 45 -0.29 -5.83 -12.33
C ILE A 45 -0.15 -5.76 -13.86
N LYS A 46 0.05 -4.56 -14.44
CA LYS A 46 0.25 -4.40 -15.89
C LYS A 46 1.52 -5.08 -16.39
N LYS A 47 2.57 -5.14 -15.57
CA LYS A 47 3.85 -5.77 -15.91
C LYS A 47 3.77 -7.30 -15.80
N LEU A 48 3.19 -7.79 -14.71
CA LEU A 48 3.07 -9.21 -14.36
C LEU A 48 2.09 -9.95 -15.27
N TYR A 49 0.94 -9.35 -15.58
CA TYR A 49 -0.13 -9.98 -16.35
C TYR A 49 -0.29 -9.32 -17.73
N LYS A 50 -0.51 -10.13 -18.77
CA LYS A 50 -0.53 -9.65 -20.16
C LYS A 50 -1.94 -9.48 -20.69
N THR A 51 -2.84 -10.40 -20.34
CA THR A 51 -4.22 -10.37 -20.85
C THR A 51 -5.10 -9.43 -20.01
N LYS A 52 -6.22 -9.01 -20.59
CA LYS A 52 -7.20 -8.16 -19.88
C LYS A 52 -7.86 -8.95 -18.75
N GLU A 53 -8.07 -10.23 -18.97
CA GLU A 53 -8.73 -11.19 -18.10
C GLU A 53 -7.89 -11.40 -16.84
N GLU A 54 -6.58 -11.66 -16.99
CA GLU A 54 -5.64 -11.80 -15.88
C GLU A 54 -5.53 -10.51 -15.05
N ARG A 55 -5.41 -9.36 -15.72
CA ARG A 55 -5.33 -8.05 -15.04
C ARG A 55 -6.61 -7.73 -14.28
N SER A 56 -7.77 -8.07 -14.85
CA SER A 56 -9.06 -7.89 -14.21
C SER A 56 -9.19 -8.79 -12.97
N ALA A 57 -8.81 -10.07 -13.08
CA ALA A 57 -8.76 -10.98 -11.95
C ALA A 57 -7.81 -10.45 -10.84
N ALA A 58 -6.66 -9.90 -11.23
CA ALA A 58 -5.71 -9.28 -10.31
C ALA A 58 -6.24 -8.07 -9.57
N LEU A 59 -6.90 -7.17 -10.28
CA LEU A 59 -7.50 -6.01 -9.65
C LEU A 59 -8.67 -6.41 -8.74
N LYS A 60 -9.47 -7.41 -9.12
CA LYS A 60 -10.59 -7.90 -8.29
C LYS A 60 -10.13 -8.41 -6.94
N ARG A 61 -9.07 -9.25 -6.86
CA ARG A 61 -8.53 -9.68 -5.56
C ARG A 61 -7.99 -8.49 -4.75
N HIS A 62 -7.34 -7.51 -5.39
CA HIS A 62 -6.85 -6.31 -4.68
C HIS A 62 -7.94 -5.31 -4.31
N LEU A 63 -9.19 -5.50 -4.74
CA LEU A 63 -10.35 -4.71 -4.33
C LEU A 63 -11.08 -5.30 -3.10
N GLU A 64 -10.56 -6.35 -2.50
CA GLU A 64 -11.00 -6.80 -1.18
C GLU A 64 -10.68 -5.80 -0.07
N PHE A 65 -11.29 -5.98 1.10
CA PHE A 65 -11.09 -5.13 2.26
C PHE A 65 -9.61 -4.94 2.55
N PHE A 66 -9.19 -3.69 2.69
CA PHE A 66 -7.85 -3.34 3.15
C PHE A 66 -7.94 -2.10 4.02
N ASN A 67 -7.43 -2.18 5.25
CA ASN A 67 -7.37 -1.05 6.15
C ASN A 67 -6.15 -1.16 7.05
N THR A 68 -5.24 -0.20 6.95
CA THR A 68 -4.12 -0.06 7.88
C THR A 68 -3.70 1.39 7.99
N HIS A 69 -2.73 1.67 8.84
CA HIS A 69 -2.19 3.02 8.95
C HIS A 69 -1.40 3.40 7.67
N PRO A 70 -1.71 4.52 6.99
CA PRO A 70 -1.18 4.83 5.65
C PRO A 70 0.35 4.84 5.55
N TYR A 71 1.05 5.39 6.55
CA TYR A 71 2.51 5.53 6.52
C TYR A 71 3.26 4.19 6.63
N ILE A 72 2.58 3.13 7.07
CA ILE A 72 3.14 1.80 7.25
C ILE A 72 2.43 0.75 6.39
N ALA A 73 1.69 1.17 5.37
CA ALA A 73 1.16 0.27 4.36
C ALA A 73 2.26 -0.27 3.42
N SER A 74 3.40 0.44 3.32
CA SER A 74 4.50 0.13 2.40
C SER A 74 5.11 -1.27 2.56
N PRO A 75 5.35 -1.80 3.78
CA PRO A 75 5.78 -3.19 3.96
C PRO A 75 4.77 -4.20 3.42
N ILE A 76 3.47 -3.97 3.64
CA ILE A 76 2.40 -4.86 3.14
C ILE A 76 2.38 -4.85 1.61
N LEU A 77 2.54 -3.67 0.99
CA LEU A 77 2.69 -3.55 -0.45
C LEU A 77 3.90 -4.33 -0.96
N GLY A 78 5.06 -4.19 -0.31
CA GLY A 78 6.29 -4.89 -0.69
C GLY A 78 6.14 -6.41 -0.69
N VAL A 79 5.56 -6.96 0.38
CA VAL A 79 5.28 -8.41 0.49
C VAL A 79 4.26 -8.84 -0.57
N THR A 80 3.20 -8.06 -0.76
CA THR A 80 2.18 -8.37 -1.78
C THR A 80 2.77 -8.39 -3.19
N LEU A 81 3.66 -7.44 -3.52
CA LEU A 81 4.33 -7.41 -4.82
C LEU A 81 5.22 -8.64 -5.04
N ALA A 82 5.87 -9.14 -3.98
CA ALA A 82 6.67 -10.36 -4.07
C ALA A 82 5.79 -11.60 -4.35
N LEU A 83 4.66 -11.73 -3.64
CA LEU A 83 3.71 -12.83 -3.86
C LEU A 83 3.10 -12.79 -5.27
N GLU A 84 2.76 -11.61 -5.76
CA GLU A 84 2.27 -11.40 -7.13
C GLU A 84 3.34 -11.75 -8.18
N GLU A 85 4.61 -11.40 -7.92
CA GLU A 85 5.73 -11.76 -8.79
C GLU A 85 5.95 -13.28 -8.81
N GLU A 86 5.91 -13.96 -7.66
CA GLU A 86 6.02 -15.42 -7.58
C GLU A 86 4.87 -16.11 -8.32
N ARG A 87 3.64 -15.65 -8.11
CA ARG A 87 2.46 -16.17 -8.80
C ARG A 87 2.58 -16.02 -10.31
N ALA A 88 2.96 -14.84 -10.78
CA ALA A 88 3.13 -14.58 -12.22
C ALA A 88 4.23 -15.45 -12.86
N ASN A 89 5.16 -15.96 -12.04
CA ASN A 89 6.20 -16.90 -12.44
C ASN A 89 5.83 -18.38 -12.23
N GLY A 90 4.54 -18.69 -11.99
CA GLY A 90 4.04 -20.06 -11.90
C GLY A 90 4.15 -20.70 -10.51
N ALA A 91 4.50 -19.95 -9.46
CA ALA A 91 4.42 -20.47 -8.11
C ALA A 91 2.95 -20.73 -7.72
N PRO A 92 2.66 -21.78 -6.91
CA PRO A 92 1.32 -22.13 -6.47
C PRO A 92 0.82 -21.18 -5.36
N VAL A 93 0.74 -19.89 -5.67
CA VAL A 93 0.26 -18.83 -4.78
C VAL A 93 -1.17 -18.48 -5.20
N ASP A 94 -2.15 -18.89 -4.40
CA ASP A 94 -3.57 -18.63 -4.66
C ASP A 94 -4.03 -17.26 -4.12
N ASP A 95 -5.28 -16.89 -4.44
CA ASP A 95 -5.84 -15.59 -4.03
C ASP A 95 -5.99 -15.52 -2.49
N VAL A 96 -6.30 -16.65 -1.86
CA VAL A 96 -6.51 -16.77 -0.42
C VAL A 96 -5.21 -16.53 0.33
N ALA A 97 -4.08 -17.05 -0.13
CA ALA A 97 -2.77 -16.81 0.46
C ALA A 97 -2.40 -15.32 0.40
N ILE A 98 -2.60 -14.66 -0.74
CA ILE A 98 -2.31 -13.23 -0.89
C ILE A 98 -3.17 -12.40 0.07
N GLN A 99 -4.47 -12.70 0.17
CA GLN A 99 -5.36 -11.98 1.10
C GLN A 99 -5.06 -12.31 2.56
N GLY A 100 -4.77 -13.57 2.88
CA GLY A 100 -4.41 -14.00 4.23
C GLY A 100 -3.19 -13.25 4.76
N VAL A 101 -2.16 -13.09 3.92
CA VAL A 101 -0.97 -12.29 4.26
C VAL A 101 -1.34 -10.82 4.46
N LYS A 102 -2.13 -10.21 3.56
CA LYS A 102 -2.57 -8.82 3.72
C LYS A 102 -3.35 -8.62 5.03
N VAL A 103 -4.35 -9.44 5.30
CA VAL A 103 -5.20 -9.38 6.50
C VAL A 103 -4.37 -9.60 7.76
N GLY A 104 -3.47 -10.58 7.74
CA GLY A 104 -2.57 -10.88 8.87
C GLY A 104 -1.65 -9.71 9.23
N MET A 105 -1.27 -8.89 8.25
CA MET A 105 -0.42 -7.72 8.47
C MET A 105 -1.21 -6.45 8.80
N MET A 106 -2.45 -6.30 8.33
CA MET A 106 -3.26 -5.09 8.52
C MET A 106 -3.41 -4.71 10.00
N GLY A 107 -3.80 -5.68 10.84
CA GLY A 107 -4.10 -5.46 12.26
C GLY A 107 -2.88 -5.02 13.08
N PRO A 108 -1.79 -5.82 13.11
CA PRO A 108 -0.60 -5.47 13.87
C PRO A 108 0.02 -4.14 13.42
N LEU A 109 0.08 -3.90 12.11
CA LEU A 109 0.61 -2.65 11.60
C LEU A 109 -0.30 -1.49 12.00
N ALA A 110 -1.61 -1.55 11.77
CA ALA A 110 -2.53 -0.49 12.20
C ALA A 110 -2.40 -0.18 13.70
N GLY A 111 -2.35 -1.22 14.54
CA GLY A 111 -2.21 -1.09 15.99
C GLY A 111 -0.91 -0.42 16.44
N VAL A 112 0.17 -0.50 15.66
CA VAL A 112 1.42 0.22 15.93
C VAL A 112 1.42 1.61 15.29
N GLY A 113 0.94 1.73 14.06
CA GLY A 113 0.98 2.98 13.29
C GLY A 113 0.13 4.09 13.89
N ASP A 114 -1.09 3.75 14.31
CA ASP A 114 -2.03 4.75 14.83
C ASP A 114 -1.51 5.46 16.10
N PRO A 115 -1.06 4.76 17.16
CA PRO A 115 -0.53 5.44 18.33
C PRO A 115 0.78 6.20 18.06
N VAL A 116 1.64 5.69 17.19
CA VAL A 116 2.91 6.36 16.86
C VAL A 116 2.65 7.65 16.07
N PHE A 117 1.91 7.58 14.97
CA PHE A 117 1.81 8.72 14.06
C PHE A 117 0.63 9.64 14.38
N TRP A 118 -0.55 9.10 14.67
CA TRP A 118 -1.73 9.92 14.92
C TRP A 118 -1.82 10.46 16.34
N PHE A 119 -1.38 9.70 17.34
CA PHE A 119 -1.48 10.14 18.74
C PHE A 119 -0.18 10.75 19.27
N THR A 120 0.98 10.40 18.72
CA THR A 120 2.26 10.90 19.22
C THR A 120 2.88 11.93 18.28
N VAL A 121 3.37 11.50 17.11
CA VAL A 121 4.17 12.37 16.22
C VAL A 121 3.37 13.57 15.74
N ARG A 122 2.16 13.37 15.20
CA ARG A 122 1.36 14.46 14.63
C ARG A 122 0.94 15.51 15.68
N PRO A 123 0.39 15.14 16.86
CA PRO A 123 0.05 16.13 17.88
C PRO A 123 1.28 16.83 18.46
N MET A 124 2.40 16.12 18.65
CA MET A 124 3.64 16.73 19.15
C MET A 124 4.20 17.77 18.17
N LEU A 125 4.33 17.41 16.89
CA LEU A 125 4.79 18.35 15.86
C LEU A 125 3.79 19.49 15.68
N GLY A 126 2.49 19.21 15.75
CA GLY A 126 1.44 20.22 15.70
C GLY A 126 1.52 21.21 16.87
N ALA A 127 1.75 20.73 18.09
CA ALA A 127 1.91 21.58 19.28
C ALA A 127 3.17 22.44 19.19
N LEU A 128 4.29 21.86 18.74
CA LEU A 128 5.53 22.61 18.52
C LEU A 128 5.33 23.70 17.45
N GLY A 129 4.78 23.35 16.30
CA GLY A 129 4.52 24.28 15.20
C GLY A 129 3.54 25.38 15.60
N ALA A 130 2.47 25.03 16.32
CA ALA A 130 1.52 26.00 16.86
C ALA A 130 2.17 26.97 17.85
N SER A 131 3.06 26.48 18.73
CA SER A 131 3.77 27.34 19.68
C SER A 131 4.67 28.37 18.98
N LEU A 132 5.36 27.97 17.91
CA LEU A 132 6.19 28.85 17.09
C LEU A 132 5.33 29.86 16.32
N ALA A 133 4.22 29.41 15.73
CA ALA A 133 3.30 30.26 14.98
C ALA A 133 2.64 31.33 15.88
N MET A 134 2.23 30.96 17.10
CA MET A 134 1.67 31.91 18.07
C MET A 134 2.68 32.99 18.48
N GLY A 135 3.98 32.69 18.44
CA GLY A 135 5.06 33.66 18.65
C GLY A 135 5.41 34.51 17.41
N GLY A 136 4.67 34.37 16.31
CA GLY A 136 4.92 35.09 15.04
C GLY A 136 6.04 34.50 14.17
N ASN A 137 6.52 33.29 14.48
CA ASN A 137 7.59 32.65 13.70
C ASN A 137 7.02 31.88 12.49
N ILE A 138 7.48 32.23 11.29
CA ILE A 138 7.08 31.60 10.02
C ILE A 138 7.46 30.11 9.93
N LEU A 139 8.40 29.65 10.75
CA LEU A 139 8.76 28.24 10.84
C LEU A 139 7.67 27.38 11.53
N GLY A 140 6.66 28.00 12.15
CA GLY A 140 5.55 27.26 12.75
C GLY A 140 4.74 26.41 11.77
N PRO A 141 4.28 26.95 10.62
CA PRO A 141 3.53 26.20 9.60
C PRO A 141 4.37 25.50 8.52
N ILE A 142 5.71 25.59 8.55
CA ILE A 142 6.63 24.96 7.57
C ILE A 142 7.11 23.60 8.10
#